data_AF-A0A0W8FZD9-F1
#
_entry.id   AF-A0A0W8FZD9-F1
#
_cell.length_a   1.000
_cell.length_b   1.000
_cell.length_c   1.000
_cell.angle_alpha   90.00
_cell.angle_beta   90.00
_cell.angle_gamma   90.00
#
_symmetry.space_group_name_H-M   'P 1'
#
loop_
_entity.id
_entity.type
_entity.pdbx_description
1 polymer ?
#
loop_
_entity_poly.entity_id
_entity_poly.type
_entity_poly.pdbx_seq_one_letter_code
_entity_poly.pdbx_strand_id
1 'polypeptide(L)' 'MAYVETMRENKGDIKFSNMQDGVYNIFDLLGFPMLYEFYKNENDAIEKFKELK' A
#
# COMPACT_ATOMS: atom_id res chain seq x y z
N MET A 1 14.94 6.96 2.88
CA MET A 1 14.70 5.58 2.43
C MET A 1 13.36 5.20 3.03
N ALA A 2 12.33 5.20 2.20
CA ALA A 2 10.94 5.18 2.67
C ALA A 2 10.70 3.88 3.45
N TYR A 3 10.05 3.96 4.61
CA TYR A 3 9.79 2.83 5.51
C TYR A 3 9.22 1.58 4.79
N VAL A 4 8.54 1.76 3.65
CA VAL A 4 8.03 0.67 2.81
C VAL A 4 9.12 -0.23 2.22
N GLU A 5 10.27 0.32 1.79
CA GLU A 5 11.37 -0.47 1.24
C GLU A 5 11.99 -1.34 2.32
N THR A 6 12.29 -0.75 3.48
CA THR A 6 12.82 -1.50 4.64
C THR A 6 11.85 -2.58 5.12
N MET A 7 10.53 -2.32 5.09
CA MET A 7 9.54 -3.35 5.41
C MET A 7 9.57 -4.48 4.39
N ARG A 8 9.64 -4.19 3.08
CA ARG A 8 9.77 -5.20 2.02
C ARG A 8 11.06 -6.02 2.12
N GLU A 9 12.17 -5.40 2.46
CA GLU A 9 13.44 -6.10 2.75
C GLU A 9 13.29 -7.08 3.92
N ASN A 10 12.48 -6.73 4.92
CA ASN A 10 12.18 -7.59 6.08
C ASN A 10 11.01 -8.55 5.84
N LYS A 11 10.61 -8.80 4.57
CA LYS A 11 9.45 -9.62 4.18
C LYS A 11 8.10 -9.13 4.74
N GLY A 12 8.04 -7.88 5.16
CA GLY A 12 6.79 -7.16 5.43
C GLY A 12 6.33 -6.39 4.20
N ASP A 13 5.12 -5.86 4.21
CA ASP A 13 4.67 -4.93 3.19
C ASP A 13 3.72 -3.91 3.82
N ILE A 14 3.48 -2.79 3.13
CA ILE A 14 2.50 -1.79 3.58
C ILE A 14 1.48 -1.61 2.47
N LYS A 15 0.26 -2.03 2.76
CA LYS A 15 -0.89 -1.93 1.87
C LYS A 15 -1.94 -1.04 2.53
N PHE A 16 -2.49 -0.11 1.77
CA PHE A 16 -3.58 0.74 2.23
C PHE A 16 -4.91 0.23 1.66
N SER A 17 -5.94 0.17 2.49
CA SER A 17 -7.30 -0.15 2.07
C SER A 17 -8.25 0.99 2.36
N ASN A 18 -9.37 1.04 1.62
CA ASN A 18 -10.54 1.85 1.98
C ASN A 18 -10.26 3.37 2.09
N MET A 19 -9.31 3.86 1.31
CA MET A 19 -8.89 5.25 1.37
C MET A 19 -9.89 6.17 0.66
N GLN A 20 -10.10 7.36 1.22
CA GLN A 20 -10.97 8.36 0.60
C GLN A 20 -10.33 8.93 -0.67
N ASP A 21 -11.14 9.16 -1.70
CA ASP A 21 -10.69 9.67 -3.00
C ASP A 21 -9.91 10.99 -2.88
N GLY A 22 -10.33 11.87 -1.97
CA GLY A 22 -9.63 13.14 -1.71
C GLY A 22 -8.21 12.95 -1.16
N VAL A 23 -8.01 11.90 -0.36
CA VAL A 23 -6.68 11.55 0.17
C VAL A 23 -5.87 10.87 -0.92
N TYR A 24 -6.46 9.93 -1.67
CA TYR A 24 -5.79 9.24 -2.78
C TYR A 24 -5.21 10.24 -3.81
N ASN A 25 -5.97 11.27 -4.20
CA ASN A 25 -5.50 12.29 -5.14
C ASN A 25 -4.25 13.03 -4.65
N ILE A 26 -4.10 13.26 -3.34
CA ILE A 26 -2.91 13.88 -2.77
C ILE A 26 -1.72 12.92 -2.89
N PHE A 27 -1.92 11.64 -2.55
CA PHE A 27 -0.88 10.61 -2.66
C PHE A 27 -0.45 10.39 -4.13
N ASP A 28 -1.41 10.38 -5.06
CA ASP A 28 -1.18 10.24 -6.51
C ASP A 28 -0.37 11.41 -7.07
N LEU A 29 -0.74 12.64 -6.69
CA LEU A 29 -0.01 13.84 -7.09
C LEU A 29 1.44 13.88 -6.57
N LEU A 30 1.68 13.25 -5.41
CA LEU A 30 3.00 13.07 -4.83
C LEU A 30 3.74 11.82 -5.35
N GLY A 31 3.10 10.97 -6.17
CA GLY A 31 3.69 9.75 -6.74
C GLY A 31 3.83 8.58 -5.77
N PHE A 32 3.12 8.60 -4.63
CA PHE A 32 3.13 7.51 -3.64
C PHE A 32 2.51 6.17 -4.12
N PRO A 33 1.58 6.12 -5.09
CA PRO A 33 1.11 4.86 -5.69
C PRO A 33 2.20 4.00 -6.33
N MET A 34 3.37 4.58 -6.63
CA MET A 34 4.53 3.78 -7.08
C MET A 34 5.24 3.06 -5.93
N LEU A 35 5.10 3.58 -4.71
CA LEU A 35 5.78 3.05 -3.51
C LEU A 35 4.86 2.11 -2.73
N TYR A 36 3.58 2.46 -2.61
CA TYR A 36 2.59 1.74 -1.81
C TYR A 36 1.49 1.16 -2.66
N GLU A 37 0.94 0.04 -2.22
CA GLU A 37 -0.22 -0.57 -2.86
C GLU A 37 -1.52 -0.07 -2.22
N PHE A 38 -2.45 0.35 -3.06
CA PHE A 38 -3.76 0.87 -2.66
C PHE A 38 -4.88 -0.07 -3.10
N TYR A 39 -5.74 -0.41 -2.16
CA TYR A 39 -6.85 -1.33 -2.34
C TYR A 39 -8.17 -0.65 -1.99
N LYS A 40 -9.25 -1.01 -2.70
CA LYS A 40 -10.57 -0.48 -2.40
C LYS A 40 -11.16 -1.10 -1.15
N ASN A 41 -10.96 -2.41 -0.95
CA ASN A 41 -11.47 -3.14 0.21
C ASN A 41 -10.34 -3.64 1.10
N GLU A 42 -10.61 -3.73 2.39
CA GLU A 42 -9.68 -4.31 3.36
C GLU A 42 -9.41 -5.80 3.08
N ASN A 43 -10.43 -6.55 2.67
CA ASN A 43 -10.29 -7.97 2.36
C ASN A 43 -9.28 -8.21 1.22
N ASP A 44 -9.33 -7.40 0.16
CA ASP A 44 -8.41 -7.51 -0.98
C ASP A 44 -6.95 -7.28 -0.53
N ALA A 45 -6.74 -6.30 0.35
CA ALA A 45 -5.42 -6.01 0.91
C ALA A 45 -4.91 -7.17 1.78
N ILE A 46 -5.78 -7.77 2.61
CA ILE A 46 -5.44 -8.91 3.46
C ILE A 46 -5.11 -10.16 2.62
N GLU A 47 -5.90 -10.46 1.59
CA GLU A 47 -5.63 -11.59 0.70
C GLU A 47 -4.28 -11.44 0.00
N LYS A 48 -4.00 -10.26 -0.57
CA LYS A 48 -2.71 -9.98 -1.19
C LYS A 48 -1.55 -10.01 -0.22
N PHE A 49 -1.78 -9.67 1.04
CA PHE A 49 -0.76 -9.80 2.08
C PHE A 49 -0.42 -11.26 2.37
N LYS A 50 -1.41 -12.16 2.30
CA LYS A 50 -1.22 -13.60 2.54
C LYS A 50 -0.60 -14.36 1.35
N GLU A 51 -0.71 -13.83 0.14
CA GLU A 51 -0.10 -14.42 -1.06
C GLU A 51 1.43 -14.27 -1.12
N LEU A 52 2.03 -13.37 -0.33
CA LEU A 52 3.47 -13.30 -0.12
C LEU A 52 3.93 -14.48 0.76
N LYS A 53 4.03 -15.68 0.17
CA LYS A 53 4.68 -16.86 0.75
C LYS A 53 6.07 -17.08 0.16
#